data_AF-K1A3V9-F1
#
_entry.id   AF-K1A3V9-F1
#
_cell.length_a   1.000
_cell.length_b   1.000
_cell.length_c   1.000
_cell.angle_alpha   90.00
_cell.angle_beta   90.00
_cell.angle_gamma   90.00
#
_symmetry.space_group_name_H-M   'P 1'
#
loop_
_entity.id
_entity.type
_entity.pdbx_description
1 polymer ?
#
loop_
_entity_poly.entity_id
_entity_poly.type
_entity_poly.pdbx_seq_one_letter_code
_entity_poly.pdbx_strand_id
1 'polypeptide(L)'
;MKKRWLLALVFTYLLFIPSLVFAVDFDILSYQGDLNIHADNTAIFKETITYRFGDDYNGQLVGLGKAGKMPEGFDIDPDPTVQVSKNGRIVQNVSFYTMEEEDGYKVKIYNAGYAGDTVRVTVTWKLTNLLFLYKDIAELNWQPLTDSTGDIKEIEFKISSDTPAEKLYFHAGQLLRDSSVEKVNNLYHVKMKDLPRKRQIELHAYWPRSAFAGAPDQGLEEERLTDFNRIESNIATEKAQSEILMKWVFPVIFMSLLLLVPIFYRMFRQSTSIKKVFPKDHRLYEPPMDLPPMVLAEAVYSTSLEEVNPLNKSGFGKFTFERLIQATLLDLVDRGHLSIFQGDEEPYVRIISEKGLSNFEKECLRMTLSNKKELAISELFPDYQVSSSLYRGAKESDEKHIRETGSRLKRSFEGRLQRIQSCVKDKVHVLRIPSYYRPLTSEERRLALGMRVCSAITALGGLLFFYYSWQTHGFFSIPFLLLGLTGLGASFWVYLATRGAYRDGVLTEEGAEIFYLWTSFENMLRDIAHLDQAELESIVLWNRLLVYATLFGYAKKVSKLMKVRHIQLENPDLNLYVAYGWHSQFDTSTAQIKQYTAVANTASNYSVSSGSGSSGGGFSGGGGGGSIGAF
;
A
#
# COMPACT_ATOMS: atom_id res chain seq x y z
N MET A 1 24.08 4.48 -1.56
CA MET A 1 23.40 3.47 -0.72
C MET A 1 21.94 3.21 -1.15
N LYS A 2 21.05 4.21 -1.23
CA LYS A 2 19.59 4.04 -1.45
C LYS A 2 19.13 3.07 -2.58
N LYS A 3 19.85 2.95 -3.71
CA LYS A 3 19.46 2.06 -4.82
C LYS A 3 19.58 0.55 -4.54
N ARG A 4 20.45 0.10 -3.61
CA ARG A 4 20.60 -1.35 -3.33
C ARG A 4 19.37 -1.95 -2.65
N TRP A 5 18.64 -1.17 -1.85
CA TRP A 5 17.40 -1.60 -1.22
C TRP A 5 16.28 -1.82 -2.25
N LEU A 6 16.13 -0.95 -3.25
CA LEU A 6 15.15 -1.13 -4.33
C LEU A 6 15.47 -2.36 -5.20
N LEU A 7 16.75 -2.61 -5.50
CA LEU A 7 17.17 -3.83 -6.19
C LEU A 7 16.87 -5.08 -5.35
N ALA A 8 17.14 -5.06 -4.05
CA ALA A 8 16.78 -6.18 -3.16
C ALA A 8 15.26 -6.41 -3.10
N LEU A 9 14.45 -5.34 -3.03
CA LEU A 9 12.99 -5.42 -2.99
C LEU A 9 12.37 -5.93 -4.30
N VAL A 10 12.93 -5.54 -5.45
CA VAL A 10 12.53 -6.07 -6.77
C VAL A 10 13.01 -7.51 -6.94
N PHE A 11 14.18 -7.89 -6.42
CA PHE A 11 14.66 -9.27 -6.48
C PHE A 11 13.86 -10.21 -5.57
N THR A 12 13.41 -9.76 -4.39
CA THR A 12 12.43 -10.53 -3.60
C THR A 12 11.06 -10.58 -4.26
N TYR A 13 10.58 -9.51 -4.90
CA TYR A 13 9.32 -9.56 -5.67
C TYR A 13 9.39 -10.49 -6.88
N LEU A 14 10.54 -10.56 -7.56
CA LEU A 14 10.75 -11.51 -8.66
C LEU A 14 10.76 -12.96 -8.17
N LEU A 15 11.16 -13.20 -6.92
CA LEU A 15 11.02 -14.48 -6.22
C LEU A 15 9.58 -14.74 -5.68
N PHE A 16 8.53 -14.04 -6.16
CA PHE A 16 7.14 -14.19 -5.68
C PHE A 16 6.02 -14.23 -6.76
N ILE A 17 6.31 -14.59 -8.02
CA ILE A 17 5.26 -14.87 -9.02
C ILE A 17 5.01 -16.39 -9.09
N PRO A 18 3.81 -16.93 -8.83
CA PRO A 18 3.61 -18.38 -8.78
C PRO A 18 3.91 -19.07 -10.12
N SER A 19 4.55 -20.24 -10.06
CA SER A 19 4.56 -21.19 -11.18
C SER A 19 3.14 -21.68 -11.44
N LEU A 20 2.65 -21.53 -12.67
CA LEU A 20 1.36 -22.08 -13.10
C LEU A 20 1.44 -23.62 -13.22
N VAL A 21 1.36 -24.28 -12.06
CA VAL A 21 0.94 -25.67 -11.99
C VAL A 21 -0.58 -25.66 -12.18
N PHE A 22 -1.06 -26.31 -13.24
CA PHE A 22 -2.48 -26.58 -13.43
C PHE A 22 -2.89 -27.66 -12.40
N ALA A 23 -3.27 -27.22 -11.21
CA ALA A 23 -4.02 -28.04 -10.27
C ALA A 23 -5.47 -28.12 -10.77
N VAL A 24 -6.05 -29.32 -10.71
CA VAL A 24 -7.47 -29.58 -11.02
C VAL A 24 -8.34 -28.69 -10.13
N ASP A 25 -9.27 -27.92 -10.72
CA ASP A 25 -10.25 -27.15 -9.96
C ASP A 25 -11.34 -28.06 -9.37
N PHE A 26 -11.58 -27.98 -8.06
CA PHE A 26 -12.65 -28.70 -7.36
C PHE A 26 -13.02 -28.09 -6.00
N ASP A 27 -14.29 -28.27 -5.65
CA ASP A 27 -14.86 -28.05 -4.32
C ASP A 27 -14.81 -29.34 -3.48
N ILE A 28 -14.43 -29.25 -2.19
CA ILE A 28 -14.76 -30.29 -1.20
C ILE A 28 -16.07 -29.89 -0.52
N LEU A 29 -17.19 -30.48 -0.97
CA LEU A 29 -18.53 -30.17 -0.49
C LEU A 29 -18.77 -30.71 0.93
N SER A 30 -18.28 -31.92 1.23
CA SER A 30 -18.43 -32.51 2.56
C SER A 30 -17.27 -33.44 2.91
N TYR A 31 -16.83 -33.44 4.17
CA TYR A 31 -16.05 -34.51 4.79
C TYR A 31 -16.87 -35.12 5.93
N GLN A 32 -17.07 -36.45 5.91
CA GLN A 32 -17.85 -37.17 6.92
C GLN A 32 -17.03 -38.30 7.52
N GLY A 33 -16.83 -38.31 8.84
CA GLY A 33 -16.12 -39.36 9.57
C GLY A 33 -17.03 -40.14 10.51
N ASP A 34 -17.42 -41.36 10.15
CA ASP A 34 -18.11 -42.28 11.07
C ASP A 34 -17.05 -43.15 11.77
N LEU A 35 -16.82 -42.94 13.07
CA LEU A 35 -15.91 -43.72 13.92
C LEU A 35 -16.71 -44.61 14.88
N ASN A 36 -16.45 -45.92 14.85
CA ASN A 36 -17.05 -46.89 15.77
C ASN A 36 -15.98 -47.65 16.54
N ILE A 37 -15.99 -47.60 17.87
CA ILE A 37 -14.96 -48.18 18.75
C ILE A 37 -15.55 -49.36 19.55
N HIS A 38 -14.83 -50.48 19.58
CA HIS A 38 -15.24 -51.72 20.22
C HIS A 38 -14.56 -51.95 21.57
N ALA A 39 -15.21 -52.72 22.46
CA ALA A 39 -14.74 -52.97 23.84
C ALA A 39 -13.36 -53.66 23.97
N ASP A 40 -12.76 -54.12 22.86
CA ASP A 40 -11.40 -54.68 22.76
C ASP A 40 -10.34 -53.65 22.34
N ASN A 41 -10.70 -52.36 22.23
CA ASN A 41 -9.88 -51.25 21.72
C ASN A 41 -9.53 -51.36 20.22
N THR A 42 -10.27 -52.17 19.45
CA THR A 42 -10.31 -52.02 17.98
C THR A 42 -11.33 -50.96 17.58
N ALA A 43 -11.17 -50.39 16.38
CA ALA A 43 -12.14 -49.45 15.82
C ALA A 43 -12.28 -49.60 14.30
N ILE A 44 -13.45 -49.22 13.79
CA ILE A 44 -13.71 -49.05 12.36
C ILE A 44 -13.90 -47.55 12.11
N PHE A 45 -13.07 -46.98 11.23
CA PHE A 45 -13.19 -45.58 10.82
C PHE A 45 -13.55 -45.48 9.35
N LYS A 46 -14.66 -44.83 9.05
CA LYS A 46 -15.21 -44.66 7.71
C LYS A 46 -15.24 -43.20 7.33
N GLU A 47 -14.33 -42.82 6.45
CA GLU A 47 -14.28 -41.50 5.82
C GLU A 47 -15.19 -41.48 4.60
N THR A 48 -15.96 -40.41 4.42
CA THR A 48 -16.82 -40.21 3.24
C THR A 48 -16.72 -38.76 2.79
N ILE A 49 -16.01 -38.55 1.68
CA ILE A 49 -15.69 -37.23 1.13
C ILE A 49 -16.50 -37.03 -0.14
N THR A 50 -17.23 -35.91 -0.24
CA THR A 50 -17.96 -35.52 -1.45
C THR A 50 -17.26 -34.33 -2.11
N TYR A 51 -16.76 -34.56 -3.32
CA TYR A 51 -16.12 -33.58 -4.20
C TYR A 51 -17.10 -33.10 -5.28
N ARG A 52 -16.88 -31.90 -5.82
CA ARG A 52 -17.43 -31.45 -7.11
C ARG A 52 -16.31 -30.86 -7.95
N PHE A 53 -16.13 -31.39 -9.15
CA PHE A 53 -15.05 -30.99 -10.05
C PHE A 53 -15.46 -29.83 -10.97
N GLY A 54 -14.56 -28.84 -11.12
CA GLY A 54 -14.62 -27.78 -12.12
C GLY A 54 -13.93 -28.20 -13.42
N ASP A 55 -12.82 -28.96 -13.31
CA ASP A 55 -12.04 -29.52 -14.41
C ASP A 55 -12.25 -31.04 -14.59
N ASP A 56 -11.70 -31.60 -15.68
CA ASP A 56 -11.49 -33.04 -15.83
C ASP A 56 -10.44 -33.54 -14.81
N TYR A 57 -10.60 -34.78 -14.31
CA TYR A 57 -9.78 -35.31 -13.22
C TYR A 57 -9.48 -36.81 -13.39
N ASN A 58 -8.43 -37.31 -12.73
CA ASN A 58 -7.96 -38.70 -12.83
C ASN A 58 -8.33 -39.56 -11.60
N GLY A 59 -8.33 -38.97 -10.40
CA GLY A 59 -8.56 -39.73 -9.17
C GLY A 59 -8.63 -38.92 -7.88
N GLN A 60 -8.68 -39.65 -6.76
CA GLN A 60 -8.64 -39.09 -5.41
C GLN A 60 -7.54 -39.73 -4.56
N LEU A 61 -7.06 -38.96 -3.59
CA LEU A 61 -6.14 -39.36 -2.53
C LEU A 61 -6.87 -39.28 -1.19
N VAL A 62 -6.80 -40.36 -0.41
CA VAL A 62 -7.28 -40.42 0.97
C VAL A 62 -6.25 -41.21 1.77
N GLY A 63 -5.65 -40.61 2.77
CA GLY A 63 -4.67 -41.27 3.64
C GLY A 63 -4.97 -41.05 5.11
N LEU A 64 -4.50 -41.97 5.95
CA LEU A 64 -4.64 -41.96 7.40
C LEU A 64 -3.31 -42.31 8.07
N GLY A 65 -2.96 -41.55 9.10
CA GLY A 65 -1.64 -41.56 9.72
C GLY A 65 -1.60 -42.05 11.17
N LYS A 66 -0.44 -42.57 11.54
CA LYS A 66 0.02 -42.99 12.87
C LYS A 66 0.93 -41.92 13.54
N ALA A 67 1.21 -40.82 12.83
CA ALA A 67 2.14 -39.75 13.23
C ALA A 67 1.89 -39.23 14.66
N GLY A 68 2.97 -38.79 15.33
CA GLY A 68 2.87 -38.05 16.59
C GLY A 68 2.49 -38.90 17.80
N LYS A 69 1.56 -38.43 18.64
CA LYS A 69 1.21 -39.06 19.92
C LYS A 69 0.06 -40.08 19.81
N MET A 70 0.35 -41.28 19.31
CA MET A 70 -0.58 -42.41 19.37
C MET A 70 -0.26 -43.36 20.54
N PRO A 71 -1.21 -44.23 20.97
CA PRO A 71 -0.95 -45.26 21.99
C PRO A 71 0.10 -46.29 21.54
N GLU A 72 0.74 -46.95 22.51
CA GLU A 72 1.66 -48.05 22.19
C GLU A 72 0.89 -49.21 21.53
N GLY A 73 1.43 -49.70 20.42
CA GLY A 73 0.79 -50.73 19.60
C GLY A 73 -0.38 -50.24 18.75
N PHE A 74 -0.59 -48.93 18.58
CA PHE A 74 -1.56 -48.40 17.60
C PHE A 74 -1.19 -48.82 16.18
N ASP A 75 -2.14 -49.42 15.45
CA ASP A 75 -1.95 -49.83 14.06
C ASP A 75 -3.17 -49.55 13.17
N ILE A 76 -2.92 -49.50 11.87
CA ILE A 76 -3.91 -49.27 10.81
C ILE A 76 -3.81 -50.45 9.83
N ASP A 77 -4.93 -51.10 9.56
CA ASP A 77 -5.00 -52.20 8.59
C ASP A 77 -4.66 -51.69 7.16
N PRO A 78 -3.64 -52.26 6.47
CA PRO A 78 -3.17 -51.79 5.17
C PRO A 78 -4.12 -52.12 4.01
N ASP A 79 -5.16 -52.95 4.23
CA ASP A 79 -6.19 -53.33 3.27
C ASP A 79 -7.56 -52.66 3.58
N PRO A 80 -7.68 -51.31 3.43
CA PRO A 80 -8.94 -50.61 3.62
C PRO A 80 -9.93 -50.93 2.49
N THR A 81 -11.22 -50.85 2.79
CA THR A 81 -12.26 -51.02 1.76
C THR A 81 -12.64 -49.67 1.14
N VAL A 82 -12.64 -49.60 -0.19
CA VAL A 82 -12.93 -48.40 -0.97
C VAL A 82 -14.26 -48.55 -1.71
N GLN A 83 -15.10 -47.52 -1.64
CA GLN A 83 -16.30 -47.39 -2.46
C GLN A 83 -16.32 -46.01 -3.12
N VAL A 84 -16.75 -45.95 -4.38
CA VAL A 84 -16.86 -44.70 -5.13
C VAL A 84 -18.25 -44.62 -5.75
N SER A 85 -18.85 -43.43 -5.70
CA SER A 85 -20.01 -43.10 -6.53
C SER A 85 -19.81 -41.77 -7.26
N LYS A 86 -20.30 -41.71 -8.50
CA LYS A 86 -20.23 -40.55 -9.39
C LYS A 86 -21.65 -40.19 -9.82
N ASN A 87 -22.06 -38.94 -9.62
CA ASN A 87 -23.39 -38.43 -9.96
C ASN A 87 -24.53 -39.33 -9.43
N GLY A 88 -24.38 -39.83 -8.20
CA GLY A 88 -25.33 -40.72 -7.52
C GLY A 88 -25.29 -42.20 -7.95
N ARG A 89 -24.40 -42.61 -8.85
CA ARG A 89 -24.25 -44.01 -9.32
C ARG A 89 -22.97 -44.63 -8.76
N ILE A 90 -23.05 -45.85 -8.23
CA ILE A 90 -21.87 -46.59 -7.74
C ILE A 90 -20.98 -46.97 -8.93
N VAL A 91 -19.67 -46.73 -8.78
CA VAL A 91 -18.65 -47.20 -9.73
C VAL A 91 -18.29 -48.64 -9.35
N GLN A 92 -18.51 -49.58 -10.26
CA GLN A 92 -18.13 -50.98 -10.07
C GLN A 92 -16.64 -51.17 -10.39
N ASN A 93 -15.98 -52.11 -9.70
CA ASN A 93 -14.57 -52.47 -9.91
C ASN A 93 -13.61 -51.26 -9.89
N VAL A 94 -13.73 -50.41 -8.85
CA VAL A 94 -12.81 -49.27 -8.63
C VAL A 94 -11.37 -49.78 -8.50
N SER A 95 -10.47 -49.23 -9.33
CA SER A 95 -9.03 -49.47 -9.17
C SER A 95 -8.47 -48.53 -8.12
N PHE A 96 -7.82 -49.08 -7.10
CA PHE A 96 -7.07 -48.33 -6.09
C PHE A 96 -5.84 -49.12 -5.66
N TYR A 97 -4.91 -48.45 -4.98
CA TYR A 97 -3.83 -49.11 -4.25
C TYR A 97 -3.47 -48.30 -3.01
N THR A 98 -3.12 -49.01 -1.93
CA THR A 98 -2.56 -48.42 -0.72
C THR A 98 -1.07 -48.19 -0.93
N MET A 99 -0.58 -47.01 -0.58
CA MET A 99 0.84 -46.70 -0.43
C MET A 99 1.16 -46.63 1.05
N GLU A 100 2.25 -47.26 1.46
CA GLU A 100 2.86 -47.04 2.78
C GLU A 100 3.66 -45.73 2.74
N GLU A 101 3.50 -44.91 3.77
CA GLU A 101 4.22 -43.66 3.99
C GLU A 101 4.85 -43.68 5.39
N GLU A 102 5.84 -42.82 5.64
CA GLU A 102 6.70 -42.83 6.85
C GLU A 102 5.91 -42.89 8.17
N ASP A 103 4.76 -42.23 8.21
CA ASP A 103 3.82 -42.21 9.35
C ASP A 103 2.43 -42.78 9.01
N GLY A 104 2.25 -43.72 8.06
CA GLY A 104 0.94 -44.36 7.83
C GLY A 104 0.65 -44.84 6.41
N TYR A 105 -0.60 -44.67 5.95
CA TYR A 105 -1.06 -45.18 4.66
C TYR A 105 -1.80 -44.14 3.83
N LYS A 106 -1.59 -44.14 2.51
CA LYS A 106 -2.29 -43.28 1.54
C LYS A 106 -2.88 -44.10 0.41
N VAL A 107 -4.20 -44.18 0.34
CA VAL A 107 -4.93 -44.80 -0.77
C VAL A 107 -4.98 -43.84 -1.94
N LYS A 108 -4.53 -44.30 -3.12
CA LYS A 108 -4.73 -43.60 -4.39
C LYS A 108 -5.77 -44.34 -5.21
N ILE A 109 -6.85 -43.62 -5.52
CA ILE A 109 -8.10 -44.16 -6.08
C ILE A 109 -8.25 -43.62 -7.50
N TYR A 110 -8.36 -44.50 -8.49
CA TYR A 110 -8.51 -44.14 -9.90
C TYR A 110 -9.98 -44.27 -10.33
N ASN A 111 -10.60 -43.13 -10.64
CA ASN A 111 -12.03 -43.03 -10.97
C ASN A 111 -12.32 -41.84 -11.91
N ALA A 112 -11.41 -41.63 -12.88
CA ALA A 112 -11.33 -40.49 -13.79
C ALA A 112 -12.68 -40.00 -14.36
N GLY A 113 -12.77 -38.70 -14.61
CA GLY A 113 -14.02 -38.04 -14.97
C GLY A 113 -13.86 -36.64 -15.51
N TYR A 114 -15.00 -35.97 -15.60
CA TYR A 114 -15.16 -34.74 -16.35
C TYR A 114 -15.60 -33.56 -15.48
N ALA A 115 -15.30 -32.36 -15.96
CA ALA A 115 -15.83 -31.11 -15.44
C ALA A 115 -17.34 -31.21 -15.13
N GLY A 116 -17.72 -30.85 -13.89
CA GLY A 116 -19.09 -30.92 -13.38
C GLY A 116 -19.46 -32.21 -12.63
N ASP A 117 -18.64 -33.26 -12.67
CA ASP A 117 -18.87 -34.49 -11.90
C ASP A 117 -18.94 -34.18 -10.38
N THR A 118 -19.98 -34.71 -9.72
CA THR A 118 -20.06 -34.78 -8.25
C THR A 118 -19.71 -36.20 -7.81
N VAL A 119 -18.62 -36.33 -7.07
CA VAL A 119 -18.00 -37.62 -6.73
C VAL A 119 -17.99 -37.81 -5.23
N ARG A 120 -18.47 -38.95 -4.75
CA ARG A 120 -18.35 -39.36 -3.36
C ARG A 120 -17.42 -40.57 -3.25
N VAL A 121 -16.34 -40.38 -2.52
CA VAL A 121 -15.41 -41.43 -2.10
C VAL A 121 -15.75 -41.83 -0.69
N THR A 122 -15.78 -43.14 -0.41
CA THR A 122 -15.84 -43.69 0.94
C THR A 122 -14.66 -44.65 1.12
N VAL A 123 -13.87 -44.44 2.17
CA VAL A 123 -12.77 -45.35 2.58
C VAL A 123 -13.08 -45.83 4.00
N THR A 124 -12.96 -47.13 4.24
CA THR A 124 -13.16 -47.72 5.57
C THR A 124 -11.91 -48.43 6.02
N TRP A 125 -11.28 -47.89 7.06
CA TRP A 125 -10.11 -48.39 7.75
C TRP A 125 -10.51 -49.27 8.94
N LYS A 126 -9.67 -50.25 9.28
CA LYS A 126 -9.70 -50.92 10.58
C LYS A 126 -8.50 -50.44 11.39
N LEU A 127 -8.70 -50.18 12.67
CA LEU A 127 -7.72 -49.61 13.60
C LEU A 127 -7.61 -50.51 14.82
N THR A 128 -6.42 -50.62 15.39
CA THR A 128 -6.18 -51.33 16.66
C THR A 128 -5.52 -50.40 17.67
N ASN A 129 -5.81 -50.59 18.97
CA ASN A 129 -5.26 -49.81 20.08
C ASN A 129 -5.44 -48.29 19.91
N LEU A 130 -6.64 -47.84 19.51
CA LEU A 130 -6.91 -46.42 19.24
C LEU A 130 -6.96 -45.54 20.51
N LEU A 131 -7.39 -46.11 21.64
CA LEU A 131 -7.48 -45.41 22.93
C LEU A 131 -6.23 -45.65 23.78
N PHE A 132 -5.84 -44.62 24.54
CA PHE A 132 -4.93 -44.74 25.68
C PHE A 132 -5.71 -45.29 26.88
N LEU A 133 -5.33 -46.47 27.39
CA LEU A 133 -6.06 -47.23 28.41
C LEU A 133 -5.51 -46.99 29.82
N TYR A 134 -5.62 -45.75 30.29
CA TYR A 134 -5.23 -45.32 31.64
C TYR A 134 -5.98 -46.04 32.76
N LYS A 135 -5.48 -45.92 33.99
CA LYS A 135 -6.02 -46.61 35.18
C LYS A 135 -7.48 -46.26 35.50
N ASP A 136 -7.91 -45.03 35.25
CA ASP A 136 -9.25 -44.50 35.56
C ASP A 136 -10.16 -44.35 34.32
N ILE A 137 -9.59 -43.93 33.19
CA ILE A 137 -10.31 -43.71 31.91
C ILE A 137 -9.65 -44.37 30.71
N ALA A 138 -10.41 -44.56 29.64
CA ALA A 138 -9.86 -44.68 28.30
C ALA A 138 -9.93 -43.31 27.60
N GLU A 139 -8.81 -42.76 27.13
CA GLU A 139 -8.70 -41.46 26.44
C GLU A 139 -8.55 -41.68 24.92
N LEU A 140 -9.44 -41.08 24.13
CA LEU A 140 -9.22 -40.82 22.70
C LEU A 140 -8.54 -39.46 22.58
N ASN A 141 -7.39 -39.41 21.93
CA ASN A 141 -6.66 -38.18 21.63
C ASN A 141 -6.09 -38.33 20.21
N TRP A 142 -6.84 -37.85 19.22
CA TRP A 142 -6.64 -38.30 17.83
C TRP A 142 -6.99 -37.25 16.77
N GLN A 143 -6.17 -37.16 15.73
CA GLN A 143 -6.29 -36.23 14.62
C GLN A 143 -6.71 -36.95 13.32
N PRO A 144 -8.03 -37.14 13.08
CA PRO A 144 -8.55 -37.82 11.89
C PRO A 144 -8.31 -37.07 10.57
N LEU A 145 -7.92 -35.79 10.62
CA LEU A 145 -7.57 -34.97 9.46
C LEU A 145 -6.48 -33.98 9.86
N THR A 146 -5.41 -33.88 9.08
CA THR A 146 -4.30 -32.94 9.29
C THR A 146 -3.97 -32.09 8.06
N ASP A 147 -4.21 -32.60 6.84
CA ASP A 147 -4.06 -31.81 5.60
C ASP A 147 -5.23 -32.02 4.60
N SER A 148 -5.52 -30.98 3.82
CA SER A 148 -6.44 -31.04 2.69
C SER A 148 -5.96 -30.10 1.59
N THR A 149 -6.10 -30.51 0.32
CA THR A 149 -5.67 -29.69 -0.82
C THR A 149 -6.65 -28.55 -1.17
N GLY A 150 -7.94 -28.73 -0.82
CA GLY A 150 -9.02 -27.74 -0.97
C GLY A 150 -9.76 -27.45 0.34
N ASP A 151 -10.51 -26.36 0.37
CA ASP A 151 -11.33 -25.92 1.52
C ASP A 151 -12.57 -26.83 1.67
N ILE A 152 -12.97 -27.14 2.91
CA ILE A 152 -14.06 -28.08 3.20
C ILE A 152 -15.29 -27.32 3.70
N LYS A 153 -16.39 -27.40 2.95
CA LYS A 153 -17.61 -26.61 3.22
C LYS A 153 -18.41 -27.13 4.41
N GLU A 154 -18.61 -28.44 4.51
CA GLU A 154 -19.29 -29.07 5.65
C GLU A 154 -18.49 -30.25 6.20
N ILE A 155 -18.38 -30.33 7.53
CA ILE A 155 -17.76 -31.44 8.26
C ILE A 155 -18.80 -32.05 9.18
N GLU A 156 -18.89 -33.38 9.17
CA GLU A 156 -19.71 -34.15 10.08
C GLU A 156 -18.91 -35.32 10.66
N PHE A 157 -18.89 -35.49 11.98
CA PHE A 157 -18.37 -36.72 12.61
C PHE A 157 -19.46 -37.40 13.42
N LYS A 158 -19.43 -38.74 13.44
CA LYS A 158 -20.22 -39.56 14.35
C LYS A 158 -19.28 -40.49 15.09
N ILE A 159 -19.33 -40.46 16.42
CA ILE A 159 -18.49 -41.29 17.28
C ILE A 159 -19.42 -42.19 18.10
N SER A 160 -19.37 -43.49 17.83
CA SER A 160 -20.15 -44.54 18.51
C SER A 160 -19.25 -45.58 19.16
N SER A 161 -19.77 -46.26 20.17
CA SER A 161 -19.08 -47.30 20.93
C SER A 161 -20.08 -48.17 21.70
N ASP A 162 -19.68 -49.39 22.06
CA ASP A 162 -20.53 -50.36 22.77
C ASP A 162 -21.06 -49.79 24.11
N THR A 163 -20.22 -49.01 24.80
CA THR A 163 -20.61 -48.09 25.87
C THR A 163 -20.30 -46.66 25.41
N PRO A 164 -21.24 -45.70 25.44
CA PRO A 164 -21.01 -44.35 24.94
C PRO A 164 -20.01 -43.56 25.80
N ALA A 165 -19.25 -42.65 25.19
CA ALA A 165 -18.32 -41.77 25.89
C ALA A 165 -19.02 -40.92 26.97
N GLU A 166 -18.28 -40.50 28.00
CA GLU A 166 -18.75 -39.57 29.03
C GLU A 166 -18.75 -38.14 28.51
N LYS A 167 -17.65 -37.74 27.86
CA LYS A 167 -17.50 -36.47 27.15
C LYS A 167 -16.73 -36.66 25.85
N LEU A 168 -17.01 -35.78 24.89
CA LEU A 168 -16.24 -35.62 23.66
C LEU A 168 -16.11 -34.13 23.35
N TYR A 169 -14.93 -33.76 22.87
CA TYR A 169 -14.53 -32.43 22.45
C TYR A 169 -13.96 -32.50 21.03
N PHE A 170 -14.02 -31.38 20.32
CA PHE A 170 -13.59 -31.26 18.93
C PHE A 170 -12.86 -29.94 18.74
N HIS A 171 -11.68 -29.98 18.13
CA HIS A 171 -10.82 -28.80 17.97
C HIS A 171 -10.34 -28.70 16.51
N ALA A 172 -10.63 -27.57 15.88
CA ALA A 172 -10.11 -27.22 14.54
C ALA A 172 -9.15 -26.01 14.56
N GLY A 173 -8.94 -25.40 15.74
CA GLY A 173 -8.08 -24.24 15.96
C GLY A 173 -8.78 -23.09 16.69
N GLN A 174 -8.01 -22.34 17.50
CA GLN A 174 -8.53 -21.35 18.46
C GLN A 174 -9.41 -20.23 17.87
N LEU A 175 -9.21 -19.85 16.61
CA LEU A 175 -9.93 -18.75 15.93
C LEU A 175 -10.75 -19.21 14.70
N LEU A 176 -11.10 -20.50 14.64
CA LEU A 176 -12.07 -21.02 13.68
C LEU A 176 -13.46 -21.14 14.30
N ARG A 177 -14.49 -21.31 13.45
CA ARG A 177 -15.89 -21.33 13.88
C ARG A 177 -16.15 -22.45 14.88
N ASP A 178 -17.09 -22.21 15.79
CA ASP A 178 -17.54 -23.21 16.74
C ASP A 178 -18.13 -24.43 16.03
N SER A 179 -17.73 -25.61 16.50
CA SER A 179 -18.37 -26.88 16.17
C SER A 179 -19.51 -27.16 17.14
N SER A 180 -20.66 -27.61 16.64
CA SER A 180 -21.70 -28.17 17.50
C SER A 180 -21.36 -29.63 17.82
N VAL A 181 -21.20 -29.96 19.10
CA VAL A 181 -21.04 -31.34 19.61
C VAL A 181 -22.31 -31.71 20.36
N GLU A 182 -23.07 -32.68 19.85
CA GLU A 182 -24.35 -33.12 20.42
C GLU A 182 -24.31 -34.61 20.74
N LYS A 183 -24.79 -35.02 21.92
CA LYS A 183 -24.98 -36.44 22.27
C LYS A 183 -26.37 -36.87 21.83
N VAL A 184 -26.45 -37.70 20.79
CA VAL A 184 -27.71 -38.14 20.17
C VAL A 184 -27.83 -39.65 20.37
N ASN A 185 -28.76 -40.06 21.24
CA ASN A 185 -28.86 -41.44 21.73
C ASN A 185 -27.50 -41.90 22.32
N ASN A 186 -26.92 -42.98 21.80
CA ASN A 186 -25.65 -43.56 22.26
C ASN A 186 -24.44 -43.14 21.41
N LEU A 187 -24.55 -42.10 20.58
CA LEU A 187 -23.41 -41.57 19.80
C LEU A 187 -23.23 -40.06 19.99
N TYR A 188 -22.01 -39.58 19.75
CA TYR A 188 -21.73 -38.15 19.62
C TYR A 188 -21.76 -37.75 18.15
N HIS A 189 -22.46 -36.66 17.85
CA HIS A 189 -22.59 -36.07 16.53
C HIS A 189 -21.90 -34.71 16.56
N VAL A 190 -20.84 -34.54 15.76
CA VAL A 190 -20.14 -33.26 15.62
C VAL A 190 -20.42 -32.66 14.25
N LYS A 191 -20.62 -31.34 14.19
CA LYS A 191 -20.69 -30.59 12.92
C LYS A 191 -19.85 -29.33 12.96
N MET A 192 -19.20 -29.02 11.84
CA MET A 192 -18.50 -27.76 11.59
C MET A 192 -18.74 -27.33 10.13
N LYS A 193 -18.57 -26.05 9.81
CA LYS A 193 -18.60 -25.52 8.44
C LYS A 193 -17.40 -24.64 8.15
N ASP A 194 -17.06 -24.54 6.86
CA ASP A 194 -16.03 -23.68 6.28
C ASP A 194 -14.64 -23.84 6.95
N LEU A 195 -14.10 -25.06 6.92
CA LEU A 195 -12.72 -25.33 7.31
C LEU A 195 -11.77 -24.96 6.15
N PRO A 196 -10.82 -24.02 6.31
CA PRO A 196 -9.81 -23.74 5.31
C PRO A 196 -8.91 -24.96 5.06
N ARG A 197 -8.37 -25.06 3.86
CA ARG A 197 -7.36 -26.06 3.49
C ARG A 197 -6.11 -25.99 4.37
N LYS A 198 -5.42 -27.12 4.49
CA LYS A 198 -4.23 -27.27 5.35
C LYS A 198 -4.51 -26.96 6.82
N ARG A 199 -5.58 -27.54 7.36
CA ARG A 199 -5.99 -27.42 8.77
C ARG A 199 -6.27 -28.79 9.36
N GLN A 200 -5.80 -28.98 10.60
CA GLN A 200 -6.06 -30.19 11.36
C GLN A 200 -7.40 -30.12 12.11
N ILE A 201 -7.95 -31.32 12.35
CA ILE A 201 -9.09 -31.59 13.23
C ILE A 201 -8.58 -32.55 14.31
N GLU A 202 -8.96 -32.31 15.55
CA GLU A 202 -8.62 -33.15 16.71
C GLU A 202 -9.90 -33.54 17.45
N LEU A 203 -10.01 -34.83 17.78
CA LEU A 203 -11.06 -35.43 18.60
C LEU A 203 -10.44 -35.82 19.95
N HIS A 204 -11.00 -35.29 21.03
CA HIS A 204 -10.54 -35.57 22.40
C HIS A 204 -11.73 -36.02 23.26
N ALA A 205 -11.72 -37.26 23.75
CA ALA A 205 -12.88 -37.88 24.41
C ALA A 205 -12.46 -38.90 25.47
N TYR A 206 -13.35 -39.22 26.40
CA TYR A 206 -13.08 -40.30 27.37
C TYR A 206 -14.28 -41.15 27.75
N TRP A 207 -13.97 -42.36 28.21
CA TRP A 207 -14.87 -43.39 28.73
C TRP A 207 -14.37 -43.90 30.09
N PRO A 208 -15.21 -44.48 30.95
CA PRO A 208 -14.73 -45.22 32.13
C PRO A 208 -13.87 -46.42 31.69
N ARG A 209 -12.73 -46.66 32.36
CA ARG A 209 -11.79 -47.74 31.99
C ARG A 209 -12.42 -49.14 31.96
N SER A 210 -13.49 -49.36 32.71
CA SER A 210 -14.27 -50.60 32.75
C SER A 210 -14.99 -50.94 31.43
N ALA A 211 -15.29 -49.95 30.57
CA ALA A 211 -15.89 -50.19 29.25
C ALA A 211 -14.95 -50.97 28.31
N PHE A 212 -13.64 -50.92 28.55
CA PHE A 212 -12.59 -51.57 27.76
C PHE A 212 -11.83 -52.62 28.59
N ALA A 213 -12.50 -53.25 29.56
CA ALA A 213 -11.90 -54.28 30.42
C ALA A 213 -11.51 -55.57 29.69
N GLY A 214 -11.97 -55.76 28.43
CA GLY A 214 -11.55 -56.87 27.57
C GLY A 214 -10.37 -56.55 26.65
N ALA A 215 -9.94 -55.28 26.56
CA ALA A 215 -8.80 -54.87 25.74
C ALA A 215 -7.46 -55.24 26.41
N PRO A 216 -6.39 -55.50 25.62
CA PRO A 216 -5.04 -55.66 26.16
C PRO A 216 -4.59 -54.46 27.00
N ASP A 217 -3.80 -54.72 28.04
CA ASP A 217 -3.25 -53.65 28.85
C ASP A 217 -2.05 -52.97 28.16
N GLN A 218 -1.95 -51.65 28.35
CA GLN A 218 -0.88 -50.79 27.83
C GLN A 218 0.11 -50.36 28.94
N GLY A 219 -0.11 -50.77 30.20
CA GLY A 219 0.78 -50.43 31.32
C GLY A 219 0.66 -48.99 31.81
N LEU A 220 -0.42 -48.29 31.45
CA LEU A 220 -0.68 -46.88 31.77
C LEU A 220 -1.30 -46.72 33.17
N GLU A 221 -0.52 -47.06 34.20
CA GLU A 221 -0.91 -47.06 35.63
C GLU A 221 -1.21 -45.67 36.24
N GLU A 222 -1.13 -44.59 35.46
CA GLU A 222 -1.46 -43.23 35.92
C GLU A 222 -2.96 -42.91 35.84
N GLU A 223 -3.44 -42.03 36.74
CA GLU A 223 -4.80 -41.51 36.76
C GLU A 223 -4.88 -40.22 35.94
N ARG A 224 -5.77 -40.18 34.95
CA ARG A 224 -5.71 -39.23 33.84
C ARG A 224 -6.88 -38.25 33.81
N LEU A 225 -8.05 -38.59 34.37
CA LEU A 225 -9.28 -37.80 34.28
C LEU A 225 -9.12 -36.36 34.77
N THR A 226 -8.34 -36.13 35.82
CA THR A 226 -8.06 -34.79 36.35
C THR A 226 -7.30 -33.93 35.34
N ASP A 227 -6.30 -34.52 34.67
CA ASP A 227 -5.47 -33.84 33.69
C ASP A 227 -6.20 -33.63 32.35
N PHE A 228 -7.02 -34.59 31.92
CA PHE A 228 -7.95 -34.43 30.80
C PHE A 228 -8.85 -33.19 30.99
N ASN A 229 -9.53 -33.07 32.14
CA ASN A 229 -10.42 -31.93 32.40
C ASN A 229 -9.65 -30.61 32.56
N ARG A 230 -8.39 -30.65 33.01
CA ARG A 230 -7.48 -29.49 33.09
C ARG A 230 -7.05 -29.00 31.71
N ILE A 231 -6.74 -29.91 30.78
CA ILE A 231 -6.40 -29.61 29.39
C ILE A 231 -7.58 -28.90 28.71
N GLU A 232 -8.80 -29.46 28.81
CA GLU A 232 -9.99 -28.87 28.21
C GLU A 232 -10.36 -27.49 28.77
N SER A 233 -10.26 -27.33 30.09
CA SER A 233 -10.48 -26.03 30.74
C SER A 233 -9.47 -24.97 30.25
N ASN A 234 -8.21 -25.36 30.03
CA ASN A 234 -7.20 -24.47 29.48
C ASN A 234 -7.47 -24.12 28.01
N ILE A 235 -7.80 -25.08 27.15
CA ILE A 235 -8.11 -24.85 25.72
C ILE A 235 -9.30 -23.89 25.58
N ALA A 236 -10.37 -24.10 26.36
CA ALA A 236 -11.53 -23.21 26.39
C ALA A 236 -11.16 -21.80 26.88
N THR A 237 -10.29 -21.70 27.89
CA THR A 237 -9.81 -20.42 28.44
C THR A 237 -8.93 -19.66 27.46
N GLU A 238 -7.98 -20.32 26.78
CA GLU A 238 -7.12 -19.71 25.76
C GLU A 238 -7.93 -19.21 24.56
N LYS A 239 -8.94 -19.97 24.12
CA LYS A 239 -9.89 -19.52 23.09
C LYS A 239 -10.62 -18.25 23.54
N ALA A 240 -11.21 -18.25 24.73
CA ALA A 240 -11.93 -17.10 25.26
C ALA A 240 -11.04 -15.85 25.42
N GLN A 241 -9.80 -16.02 25.90
CA GLN A 241 -8.82 -14.93 25.99
C GLN A 241 -8.44 -14.39 24.60
N SER A 242 -8.18 -15.27 23.63
CA SER A 242 -7.87 -14.90 22.24
C SER A 242 -9.01 -14.11 21.60
N GLU A 243 -10.26 -14.53 21.83
CA GLU A 243 -11.43 -13.78 21.39
C GLU A 243 -11.55 -12.41 22.06
N ILE A 244 -11.32 -12.29 23.37
CA ILE A 244 -11.36 -11.00 24.09
C ILE A 244 -10.27 -10.05 23.56
N LEU A 245 -9.05 -10.56 23.32
CA LEU A 245 -7.95 -9.79 22.74
C LEU A 245 -8.31 -9.25 21.35
N MET A 246 -8.86 -10.10 20.48
CA MET A 246 -9.23 -9.78 19.10
C MET A 246 -10.49 -8.91 18.98
N LYS A 247 -11.50 -9.12 19.85
CA LYS A 247 -12.78 -8.39 19.81
C LYS A 247 -12.72 -7.04 20.53
N TRP A 248 -11.90 -6.91 21.58
CA TRP A 248 -11.92 -5.73 22.45
C TRP A 248 -10.54 -5.07 22.63
N VAL A 249 -9.51 -5.83 23.03
CA VAL A 249 -8.24 -5.21 23.47
C VAL A 249 -7.50 -4.53 22.33
N PHE A 250 -7.25 -5.22 21.21
CA PHE A 250 -6.57 -4.61 20.06
C PHE A 250 -7.37 -3.46 19.42
N PRO A 251 -8.71 -3.55 19.21
CA PRO A 251 -9.51 -2.42 18.76
C PRO A 251 -9.44 -1.19 19.69
N VAL A 252 -9.48 -1.38 21.01
CA VAL A 252 -9.36 -0.27 21.99
C VAL A 252 -7.96 0.36 21.95
N ILE A 253 -6.90 -0.45 21.82
CA ILE A 253 -5.53 0.06 21.62
C ILE A 253 -5.45 0.93 20.36
N PHE A 254 -5.92 0.46 19.21
CA PHE A 254 -5.89 1.23 17.95
C PHE A 254 -6.76 2.50 18.02
N MET A 255 -7.94 2.45 18.67
CA MET A 255 -8.76 3.64 18.93
C MET A 255 -8.01 4.67 19.80
N SER A 256 -7.34 4.23 20.87
CA SER A 256 -6.56 5.14 21.72
C SER A 256 -5.39 5.80 20.99
N LEU A 257 -4.71 5.06 20.11
CA LEU A 257 -3.64 5.59 19.25
C LEU A 257 -4.17 6.64 18.27
N LEU A 258 -5.34 6.41 17.65
CA LEU A 258 -5.99 7.42 16.80
C LEU A 258 -6.35 8.69 17.56
N LEU A 259 -6.82 8.57 18.81
CA LEU A 259 -7.16 9.73 19.66
C LEU A 259 -5.95 10.59 20.04
N LEU A 260 -4.74 10.04 20.07
CA LEU A 260 -3.50 10.82 20.30
C LEU A 260 -3.14 11.72 19.10
N VAL A 261 -3.52 11.36 17.88
CA VAL A 261 -3.19 12.13 16.66
C VAL A 261 -3.73 13.58 16.70
N PRO A 262 -5.03 13.85 16.95
CA PRO A 262 -5.54 15.22 17.06
C PRO A 262 -5.00 15.99 18.28
N ILE A 263 -4.64 15.28 19.37
CA ILE A 263 -4.03 15.89 20.56
C ILE A 263 -2.63 16.42 20.23
N PHE A 264 -1.76 15.57 19.68
CA PHE A 264 -0.42 15.98 19.24
C PHE A 264 -0.48 17.02 18.12
N TYR A 265 -1.47 16.96 17.22
CA TYR A 265 -1.69 18.01 16.21
C TYR A 265 -2.02 19.36 16.85
N ARG A 266 -2.92 19.40 17.84
CA ARG A 266 -3.28 20.65 18.53
C ARG A 266 -2.07 21.28 19.19
N MET A 267 -1.26 20.49 19.89
CA MET A 267 0.00 20.94 20.50
C MET A 267 1.00 21.43 19.44
N PHE A 268 1.17 20.68 18.35
CA PHE A 268 2.05 21.05 17.24
C PHE A 268 1.62 22.37 16.59
N ARG A 269 0.32 22.57 16.36
CA ARG A 269 -0.23 23.83 15.84
C ARG A 269 -0.05 25.00 16.79
N GLN A 270 -0.20 24.80 18.10
CA GLN A 270 0.03 25.85 19.10
C GLN A 270 1.52 26.26 19.21
N SER A 271 2.46 25.34 18.99
CA SER A 271 3.90 25.66 18.94
C SER A 271 4.33 26.33 17.63
N THR A 272 3.67 25.97 16.52
CA THR A 272 4.04 26.44 15.16
C THR A 272 3.23 27.66 14.69
N SER A 273 2.20 28.09 15.41
CA SER A 273 1.39 29.27 15.08
C SER A 273 2.10 30.58 15.48
N ILE A 274 2.22 31.49 14.52
CA ILE A 274 2.60 32.89 14.74
C ILE A 274 1.59 33.55 15.70
N LYS A 275 2.08 34.32 16.68
CA LYS A 275 1.23 35.01 17.67
C LYS A 275 0.79 36.41 17.22
N LYS A 276 1.56 37.06 16.34
CA LYS A 276 1.25 38.37 15.75
C LYS A 276 -0.02 38.26 14.89
N VAL A 277 -1.01 39.09 15.18
CA VAL A 277 -2.28 39.17 14.43
C VAL A 277 -2.12 40.19 13.31
N PHE A 278 -2.55 39.82 12.10
CA PHE A 278 -2.52 40.68 10.93
C PHE A 278 -3.96 40.99 10.47
N PRO A 279 -4.26 42.22 10.00
CA PRO A 279 -5.50 42.53 9.29
C PRO A 279 -5.72 41.61 8.09
N LYS A 280 -6.98 41.37 7.70
CA LYS A 280 -7.31 40.45 6.60
C LYS A 280 -7.34 41.13 5.23
N ASP A 281 -7.87 42.34 5.19
CA ASP A 281 -8.29 43.03 3.96
C ASP A 281 -7.31 44.16 3.56
N HIS A 282 -6.08 44.10 4.08
CA HIS A 282 -5.02 45.04 3.75
C HIS A 282 -4.54 44.86 2.31
N ARG A 283 -4.34 45.99 1.63
CA ARG A 283 -3.80 46.10 0.27
C ARG A 283 -2.55 46.95 0.32
N LEU A 284 -1.57 46.59 -0.50
CA LEU A 284 -0.38 47.39 -0.76
C LEU A 284 -0.33 47.67 -2.26
N TYR A 285 -0.17 48.93 -2.66
CA TYR A 285 -0.20 49.36 -4.06
C TYR A 285 1.18 49.26 -4.73
N GLU A 286 2.24 49.24 -3.92
CA GLU A 286 3.63 49.04 -4.33
C GLU A 286 4.19 47.69 -3.81
N PRO A 287 5.19 47.09 -4.48
CA PRO A 287 5.83 45.88 -3.98
C PRO A 287 6.62 46.15 -2.69
N PRO A 288 6.53 45.30 -1.64
CA PRO A 288 7.20 45.54 -0.35
C PRO A 288 8.73 45.70 -0.42
N MET A 289 9.37 45.09 -1.42
CA MET A 289 10.80 45.17 -1.69
C MET A 289 11.05 44.97 -3.19
N ASP A 290 12.10 45.59 -3.73
CA ASP A 290 12.55 45.30 -5.10
C ASP A 290 13.43 44.04 -5.15
N LEU A 291 12.82 42.86 -5.28
CA LEU A 291 13.49 41.57 -5.37
C LEU A 291 13.25 40.89 -6.72
N PRO A 292 14.30 40.44 -7.45
CA PRO A 292 14.14 39.65 -8.66
C PRO A 292 13.24 38.42 -8.42
N PRO A 293 12.37 38.02 -9.36
CA PRO A 293 11.30 37.04 -9.11
C PRO A 293 11.74 35.70 -8.49
N MET A 294 12.89 35.15 -8.90
CA MET A 294 13.44 33.93 -8.30
C MET A 294 14.02 34.13 -6.88
N VAL A 295 14.56 35.32 -6.59
CA VAL A 295 15.06 35.68 -5.25
C VAL A 295 13.89 35.85 -4.28
N LEU A 296 12.80 36.48 -4.74
CA LEU A 296 11.54 36.58 -4.00
C LEU A 296 10.93 35.20 -3.70
N ALA A 297 10.93 34.30 -4.70
CA ALA A 297 10.40 32.95 -4.55
C ALA A 297 11.20 32.10 -3.55
N GLU A 298 12.54 32.13 -3.63
CA GLU A 298 13.41 31.41 -2.69
C GLU A 298 13.26 31.96 -1.26
N ALA A 299 13.42 33.28 -1.08
CA ALA A 299 13.53 33.87 0.26
C ALA A 299 12.19 33.95 0.99
N VAL A 300 11.17 34.57 0.41
CA VAL A 300 9.90 34.87 1.09
C VAL A 300 8.95 33.67 1.12
N TYR A 301 9.09 32.77 0.14
CA TYR A 301 8.10 31.72 -0.12
C TYR A 301 8.67 30.29 -0.09
N SER A 302 9.94 30.11 0.28
CA SER A 302 10.66 28.82 0.27
C SER A 302 10.36 27.98 -0.98
N THR A 303 10.29 28.64 -2.14
CA THR A 303 9.87 28.04 -3.40
C THR A 303 11.08 27.97 -4.33
N SER A 304 11.84 26.89 -4.18
CA SER A 304 13.01 26.64 -5.03
C SER A 304 12.62 26.09 -6.40
N LEU A 305 13.45 26.37 -7.41
CA LEU A 305 13.37 25.79 -8.76
C LEU A 305 13.43 24.26 -8.75
N GLU A 306 14.11 23.66 -7.77
CA GLU A 306 14.23 22.21 -7.60
C GLU A 306 12.90 21.54 -7.21
N GLU A 307 12.03 22.25 -6.49
CA GLU A 307 10.71 21.75 -6.06
C GLU A 307 9.62 21.91 -7.12
N VAL A 308 9.69 23.00 -7.90
CA VAL A 308 8.77 23.29 -9.01
C VAL A 308 9.26 22.69 -10.34
N ASN A 309 10.39 21.98 -10.31
CA ASN A 309 11.01 21.26 -11.41
C ASN A 309 9.97 20.47 -12.24
N PRO A 310 9.81 20.76 -13.54
CA PRO A 310 8.88 20.04 -14.44
C PRO A 310 9.02 18.50 -14.48
N LEU A 311 10.19 17.95 -14.13
CA LEU A 311 10.40 16.49 -13.98
C LEU A 311 9.77 15.90 -12.71
N ASN A 312 9.58 16.72 -11.66
CA ASN A 312 9.10 16.30 -10.35
C ASN A 312 7.60 16.58 -10.21
N LYS A 313 6.77 15.53 -10.20
CA LYS A 313 5.31 15.62 -9.98
C LYS A 313 4.90 16.11 -8.57
N SER A 314 5.84 16.54 -7.73
CA SER A 314 5.58 17.03 -6.37
C SER A 314 4.98 18.43 -6.34
N GLY A 315 5.52 19.40 -7.09
CA GLY A 315 4.90 20.72 -7.31
C GLY A 315 4.29 21.42 -6.08
N PHE A 316 5.05 21.55 -4.98
CA PHE A 316 4.55 22.12 -3.71
C PHE A 316 4.98 23.58 -3.44
N GLY A 317 5.59 24.27 -4.43
CA GLY A 317 5.93 25.69 -4.33
C GLY A 317 4.70 26.62 -4.48
N LYS A 318 4.82 27.89 -4.08
CA LYS A 318 3.76 28.90 -4.33
C LYS A 318 3.62 29.24 -5.81
N PHE A 319 4.73 29.23 -6.54
CA PHE A 319 4.84 29.56 -7.96
C PHE A 319 5.05 28.29 -8.78
N THR A 320 4.84 28.38 -10.10
CA THR A 320 5.25 27.31 -11.04
C THR A 320 6.57 27.69 -11.71
N PHE A 321 7.27 26.69 -12.27
CA PHE A 321 8.49 26.92 -13.04
C PHE A 321 8.27 27.95 -14.17
N GLU A 322 7.15 27.85 -14.89
CA GLU A 322 6.82 28.76 -16.00
C GLU A 322 6.75 30.21 -15.52
N ARG A 323 6.02 30.48 -14.43
CA ARG A 323 5.88 31.83 -13.88
C ARG A 323 7.20 32.42 -13.41
N LEU A 324 8.10 31.61 -12.85
CA LEU A 324 9.45 32.06 -12.48
C LEU A 324 10.26 32.47 -13.72
N ILE A 325 10.20 31.67 -14.79
CA ILE A 325 10.87 32.00 -16.06
C ILE A 325 10.25 33.24 -16.72
N GLN A 326 8.93 33.27 -16.90
CA GLN A 326 8.20 34.41 -17.50
C GLN A 326 8.49 35.71 -16.74
N ALA A 327 8.37 35.70 -15.40
CA ALA A 327 8.61 36.88 -14.60
C ALA A 327 10.08 37.32 -14.65
N THR A 328 11.05 36.38 -14.57
CA THR A 328 12.47 36.74 -14.71
C THR A 328 12.84 37.23 -16.12
N LEU A 329 12.19 36.75 -17.18
CA LEU A 329 12.39 37.33 -18.51
C LEU A 329 11.82 38.76 -18.60
N LEU A 330 10.62 39.02 -18.07
CA LEU A 330 10.07 40.39 -18.07
C LEU A 330 10.82 41.34 -17.13
N ASP A 331 11.34 40.86 -16.00
CA ASP A 331 12.25 41.57 -15.10
C ASP A 331 13.56 41.99 -15.79
N LEU A 332 14.01 41.25 -16.80
CA LEU A 332 15.15 41.60 -17.65
C LEU A 332 14.77 42.58 -18.78
N VAL A 333 13.50 42.61 -19.21
CA VAL A 333 13.00 43.59 -20.18
C VAL A 333 12.78 44.95 -19.51
N ASP A 334 12.13 44.97 -18.35
CA ASP A 334 11.92 46.14 -17.49
C ASP A 334 13.24 46.89 -17.27
N ARG A 335 14.29 46.14 -16.87
CA ARG A 335 15.66 46.63 -16.66
C ARG A 335 16.50 46.86 -17.93
N GLY A 336 15.93 46.72 -19.13
CA GLY A 336 16.61 47.02 -20.39
C GLY A 336 17.78 46.08 -20.77
N HIS A 337 17.84 44.88 -20.21
CA HIS A 337 18.82 43.85 -20.57
C HIS A 337 18.35 42.97 -21.75
N LEU A 338 17.03 42.91 -21.96
CA LEU A 338 16.34 42.06 -22.92
C LEU A 338 15.32 42.91 -23.68
N SER A 339 15.17 42.68 -24.99
CA SER A 339 14.15 43.33 -25.83
C SER A 339 13.09 42.32 -26.25
N ILE A 340 11.84 42.77 -26.41
CA ILE A 340 10.76 42.03 -27.06
C ILE A 340 10.15 42.89 -28.17
N PHE A 341 10.16 42.37 -29.40
CA PHE A 341 9.63 43.05 -30.58
C PHE A 341 8.84 42.08 -31.46
N GLN A 342 7.97 42.63 -32.32
CA GLN A 342 7.23 41.85 -33.31
C GLN A 342 8.18 41.50 -34.48
N GLY A 343 8.34 40.21 -34.77
CA GLY A 343 8.92 39.73 -36.04
C GLY A 343 7.84 39.51 -37.09
N ASP A 344 8.22 38.93 -38.23
CA ASP A 344 7.36 38.83 -39.42
C ASP A 344 6.02 38.10 -39.16
N GLU A 345 6.05 36.99 -38.42
CA GLU A 345 4.84 36.22 -38.05
C GLU A 345 4.59 36.17 -36.53
N GLU A 346 5.64 36.21 -35.71
CA GLU A 346 5.55 36.03 -34.25
C GLU A 346 6.53 36.93 -33.48
N PRO A 347 6.37 37.14 -32.16
CA PRO A 347 7.26 38.01 -31.40
C PRO A 347 8.58 37.33 -31.01
N TYR A 348 9.66 38.11 -31.05
CA TYR A 348 11.04 37.69 -30.80
C TYR A 348 11.59 38.33 -29.52
N VAL A 349 12.56 37.65 -28.91
CA VAL A 349 13.32 38.07 -27.74
C VAL A 349 14.79 38.21 -28.11
N ARG A 350 15.41 39.36 -27.81
CA ARG A 350 16.82 39.67 -28.10
C ARG A 350 17.58 40.13 -26.85
N ILE A 351 18.76 39.56 -26.60
CA ILE A 351 19.65 40.00 -25.52
C ILE A 351 20.32 41.32 -25.92
N ILE A 352 20.06 42.39 -25.16
CA ILE A 352 20.69 43.71 -25.33
C ILE A 352 22.05 43.72 -24.64
N SER A 353 22.11 43.30 -23.37
CA SER A 353 23.32 43.41 -22.55
C SER A 353 23.34 42.47 -21.33
N GLU A 354 24.35 41.61 -21.25
CA GLU A 354 24.67 40.82 -20.04
C GLU A 354 25.44 41.61 -18.96
N LYS A 355 25.84 42.86 -19.22
CA LYS A 355 26.59 43.69 -18.27
C LYS A 355 25.65 44.11 -17.13
N GLY A 356 26.00 43.75 -15.89
CA GLY A 356 25.18 43.99 -14.69
C GLY A 356 24.36 42.78 -14.26
N LEU A 357 24.16 41.78 -15.13
CA LEU A 357 23.39 40.58 -14.79
C LEU A 357 24.11 39.68 -13.77
N SER A 358 23.33 39.25 -12.79
CA SER A 358 23.61 38.25 -11.77
C SER A 358 23.77 36.86 -12.40
N ASN A 359 24.50 35.97 -11.73
CA ASN A 359 24.82 34.65 -12.31
C ASN A 359 23.58 33.79 -12.61
N PHE A 360 22.54 33.85 -11.78
CA PHE A 360 21.30 33.10 -12.02
C PHE A 360 20.52 33.62 -13.24
N GLU A 361 20.58 34.93 -13.51
CA GLU A 361 19.92 35.57 -14.66
C GLU A 361 20.60 35.12 -15.96
N LYS A 362 21.93 35.03 -15.98
CA LYS A 362 22.71 34.49 -17.10
C LYS A 362 22.47 32.99 -17.32
N GLU A 363 22.41 32.19 -16.26
CA GLU A 363 22.06 30.76 -16.39
C GLU A 363 20.59 30.54 -16.81
N CYS A 364 19.67 31.45 -16.45
CA CYS A 364 18.29 31.47 -16.93
C CYS A 364 18.20 31.81 -18.43
N LEU A 365 18.91 32.85 -18.88
CA LEU A 365 19.03 33.18 -20.31
C LEU A 365 19.64 32.02 -21.11
N ARG A 366 20.71 31.39 -20.60
CA ARG A 366 21.30 30.18 -21.21
C ARG A 366 20.38 28.95 -21.21
N MET A 367 19.42 28.87 -20.29
CA MET A 367 18.42 27.80 -20.31
C MET A 367 17.33 28.06 -21.36
N THR A 368 16.93 29.31 -21.52
CA THR A 368 15.80 29.74 -22.36
C THR A 368 16.19 29.98 -23.82
N LEU A 369 17.35 30.58 -24.09
CA LEU A 369 17.86 30.90 -25.43
C LEU A 369 19.07 30.06 -25.87
N SER A 370 19.63 29.18 -25.01
CA SER A 370 20.90 28.48 -25.27
C SER A 370 22.03 29.49 -25.55
N ASN A 371 22.74 29.33 -26.67
CA ASN A 371 23.77 30.26 -27.15
C ASN A 371 23.25 31.28 -28.19
N LYS A 372 21.93 31.30 -28.48
CA LYS A 372 21.35 32.28 -29.41
C LYS A 372 21.25 33.65 -28.73
N LYS A 373 21.63 34.72 -29.42
CA LYS A 373 21.41 36.11 -28.96
C LYS A 373 19.96 36.59 -29.15
N GLU A 374 19.23 35.93 -30.03
CA GLU A 374 17.90 36.28 -30.49
C GLU A 374 17.11 35.01 -30.78
N LEU A 375 15.84 34.96 -30.39
CA LEU A 375 15.00 33.78 -30.49
C LEU A 375 13.52 34.15 -30.59
N ALA A 376 12.77 33.45 -31.45
CA ALA A 376 11.31 33.52 -31.47
C ALA A 376 10.73 32.97 -30.16
N ILE A 377 9.64 33.56 -29.65
CA ILE A 377 9.06 33.10 -28.38
C ILE A 377 8.55 31.66 -28.46
N SER A 378 8.12 31.17 -29.63
CA SER A 378 7.76 29.76 -29.86
C SER A 378 8.91 28.76 -29.60
N GLU A 379 10.17 29.15 -29.85
CA GLU A 379 11.35 28.27 -29.86
C GLU A 379 12.06 28.13 -28.51
N LEU A 380 11.54 28.74 -27.43
CA LEU A 380 12.17 28.72 -26.10
C LEU A 380 12.55 27.30 -25.64
N PHE A 381 13.67 27.22 -24.91
CA PHE A 381 14.32 25.98 -24.47
C PHE A 381 14.86 25.08 -25.61
N PRO A 382 15.60 25.62 -26.61
CA PRO A 382 16.03 24.87 -27.80
C PRO A 382 16.88 23.62 -27.48
N ASP A 383 17.75 23.69 -26.46
CA ASP A 383 18.58 22.56 -25.99
C ASP A 383 17.78 21.36 -25.46
N TYR A 384 16.48 21.52 -25.22
CA TYR A 384 15.63 20.56 -24.52
C TYR A 384 14.46 20.03 -25.37
N GLN A 385 14.22 20.58 -26.58
CA GLN A 385 13.08 20.22 -27.41
C GLN A 385 13.09 18.73 -27.78
N VAL A 386 12.01 18.02 -27.42
CA VAL A 386 11.89 16.58 -27.69
C VAL A 386 10.42 16.12 -27.76
N SER A 387 10.14 15.19 -28.67
CA SER A 387 8.79 14.70 -28.99
C SER A 387 8.64 13.21 -28.64
N SER A 388 7.39 12.78 -28.39
CA SER A 388 7.04 11.35 -28.19
C SER A 388 7.36 10.43 -29.39
N SER A 389 7.67 11.00 -30.56
CA SER A 389 8.25 10.24 -31.69
C SER A 389 9.58 9.56 -31.35
N LEU A 390 10.27 9.98 -30.28
CA LEU A 390 11.48 9.33 -29.77
C LEU A 390 11.25 7.86 -29.37
N TYR A 391 10.04 7.46 -28.98
CA TYR A 391 9.75 6.10 -28.50
C TYR A 391 8.45 5.48 -29.03
N ARG A 392 7.62 6.21 -29.78
CA ARG A 392 6.43 5.65 -30.43
C ARG A 392 6.82 4.78 -31.63
N GLY A 393 6.54 3.48 -31.55
CA GLY A 393 6.89 2.50 -32.58
C GLY A 393 8.33 1.98 -32.52
N ALA A 394 9.05 2.28 -31.43
CA ALA A 394 10.42 1.83 -31.22
C ALA A 394 10.51 0.32 -30.92
N LYS A 395 11.56 -0.32 -31.45
CA LYS A 395 11.90 -1.73 -31.25
C LYS A 395 12.78 -1.91 -30.02
N GLU A 396 12.96 -3.17 -29.60
CA GLU A 396 13.87 -3.55 -28.51
C GLU A 396 15.33 -3.09 -28.77
N SER A 397 15.78 -3.11 -30.03
CA SER A 397 17.07 -2.55 -30.48
C SER A 397 17.27 -1.08 -30.07
N ASP A 398 16.19 -0.33 -29.93
CA ASP A 398 16.20 1.12 -29.80
C ASP A 398 16.16 1.54 -28.32
N GLU A 399 15.79 0.62 -27.40
CA GLU A 399 15.66 0.85 -25.96
C GLU A 399 16.89 1.58 -25.39
N LYS A 400 18.10 1.08 -25.73
CA LYS A 400 19.35 1.66 -25.22
C LYS A 400 19.50 3.11 -25.65
N HIS A 401 19.29 3.41 -26.94
CA HIS A 401 19.42 4.76 -27.49
C HIS A 401 18.37 5.72 -26.90
N ILE A 402 17.14 5.25 -26.75
CA ILE A 402 16.02 5.99 -26.15
C ILE A 402 16.32 6.32 -24.69
N ARG A 403 16.77 5.33 -23.92
CA ARG A 403 17.15 5.48 -22.51
C ARG A 403 18.34 6.41 -22.32
N GLU A 404 19.35 6.32 -23.18
CA GLU A 404 20.52 7.21 -23.18
C GLU A 404 20.14 8.65 -23.52
N THR A 405 19.32 8.87 -24.56
CA THR A 405 18.85 10.20 -24.96
C THR A 405 17.93 10.83 -23.92
N GLY A 406 16.95 10.10 -23.38
CA GLY A 406 16.11 10.57 -22.28
C GLY A 406 16.91 10.91 -21.02
N SER A 407 17.87 10.06 -20.65
CA SER A 407 18.76 10.30 -19.49
C SER A 407 19.68 11.51 -19.69
N ARG A 408 20.16 11.74 -20.91
CA ARG A 408 21.01 12.88 -21.29
C ARG A 408 20.23 14.20 -21.18
N LEU A 409 19.04 14.27 -21.78
CA LEU A 409 18.16 15.45 -21.70
C LEU A 409 17.78 15.76 -20.25
N LYS A 410 17.33 14.74 -19.50
CA LYS A 410 16.98 14.86 -18.08
C LYS A 410 18.15 15.42 -17.25
N ARG A 411 19.35 14.84 -17.37
CA ARG A 411 20.55 15.28 -16.64
C ARG A 411 21.00 16.69 -17.02
N SER A 412 20.89 17.05 -18.31
CA SER A 412 21.19 18.42 -18.78
C SER A 412 20.26 19.46 -18.14
N PHE A 413 18.96 19.14 -18.08
CA PHE A 413 17.96 20.01 -17.49
C PHE A 413 18.14 20.14 -15.97
N GLU A 414 18.21 19.00 -15.25
CA GLU A 414 18.45 18.98 -13.79
C GLU A 414 19.75 19.73 -13.41
N GLY A 415 20.83 19.54 -14.16
CA GLY A 415 22.11 20.20 -13.92
C GLY A 415 22.12 21.70 -14.23
N ARG A 416 21.29 22.19 -15.17
CA ARG A 416 21.11 23.64 -15.38
C ARG A 416 20.21 24.25 -14.31
N LEU A 417 19.12 23.57 -13.95
CA LEU A 417 18.19 23.96 -12.90
C LEU A 417 18.91 24.16 -11.55
N GLN A 418 19.76 23.20 -11.16
CA GLN A 418 20.59 23.28 -9.95
C GLN A 418 21.60 24.42 -9.98
N ARG A 419 22.19 24.74 -11.15
CA ARG A 419 23.09 25.91 -11.29
C ARG A 419 22.35 27.23 -11.09
N ILE A 420 21.17 27.39 -11.69
CA ILE A 420 20.33 28.58 -11.47
C ILE A 420 19.98 28.69 -9.98
N GLN A 421 19.53 27.59 -9.36
CA GLN A 421 19.16 27.55 -7.95
C GLN A 421 20.31 27.90 -7.00
N SER A 422 21.53 27.39 -7.27
CA SER A 422 22.72 27.76 -6.50
C SER A 422 22.95 29.27 -6.59
N CYS A 423 22.94 29.84 -7.80
CA CYS A 423 23.17 31.26 -7.99
C CYS A 423 22.03 32.16 -7.47
N VAL A 424 20.81 31.64 -7.28
CA VAL A 424 19.73 32.32 -6.54
C VAL A 424 20.07 32.34 -5.05
N LYS A 425 20.48 31.21 -4.46
CA LYS A 425 20.92 31.14 -3.05
C LYS A 425 22.13 32.05 -2.78
N ASP A 426 23.10 32.08 -3.70
CA ASP A 426 24.23 33.01 -3.65
C ASP A 426 23.75 34.47 -3.66
N LYS A 427 22.77 34.82 -4.50
CA LYS A 427 22.20 36.18 -4.57
C LYS A 427 21.43 36.56 -3.29
N VAL A 428 20.65 35.66 -2.71
CA VAL A 428 19.95 35.85 -1.43
C VAL A 428 20.96 36.18 -0.32
N HIS A 429 22.08 35.43 -0.26
CA HIS A 429 23.16 35.67 0.70
C HIS A 429 23.89 37.00 0.45
N VAL A 430 24.21 37.33 -0.81
CA VAL A 430 24.84 38.62 -1.18
C VAL A 430 23.95 39.82 -0.83
N LEU A 431 22.63 39.69 -0.98
CA LEU A 431 21.65 40.70 -0.57
C LEU A 431 21.40 40.74 0.94
N ARG A 432 22.00 39.83 1.73
CA ARG A 432 21.88 39.72 3.20
C ARG A 432 20.42 39.58 3.69
N ILE A 433 19.56 38.94 2.91
CA ILE A 433 18.16 38.72 3.28
C ILE A 433 18.12 37.73 4.47
N PRO A 434 17.42 38.04 5.58
CA PRO A 434 17.38 37.17 6.76
C PRO A 434 16.56 35.90 6.51
N SER A 435 16.78 34.87 7.34
CA SER A 435 16.01 33.63 7.26
C SER A 435 14.61 33.82 7.83
N TYR A 436 13.64 34.07 6.95
CA TYR A 436 12.21 34.19 7.29
C TYR A 436 11.59 32.90 7.87
N TYR A 437 12.33 31.79 7.86
CA TYR A 437 11.93 30.51 8.42
C TYR A 437 12.96 30.00 9.43
N ARG A 438 12.48 29.42 10.54
CA ARG A 438 13.26 28.67 11.53
C ARG A 438 13.04 27.16 11.35
N PRO A 439 14.03 26.29 11.63
CA PRO A 439 13.79 24.85 11.68
C PRO A 439 12.80 24.48 12.81
N LEU A 440 12.17 23.32 12.67
CA LEU A 440 11.41 22.70 13.76
C LEU A 440 12.30 22.40 14.95
N THR A 441 11.84 22.76 16.15
CA THR A 441 12.46 22.42 17.44
C THR A 441 12.38 20.91 17.72
N SER A 442 13.11 20.45 18.73
CA SER A 442 13.03 19.05 19.20
C SER A 442 11.60 18.66 19.58
N GLU A 443 10.86 19.53 20.26
CA GLU A 443 9.48 19.25 20.70
C GLU A 443 8.51 19.12 19.53
N GLU A 444 8.58 20.03 18.57
CA GLU A 444 7.71 19.98 17.39
C GLU A 444 8.01 18.74 16.53
N ARG A 445 9.29 18.30 16.47
CA ARG A 445 9.67 17.02 15.86
C ARG A 445 9.15 15.81 16.64
N ARG A 446 9.18 15.84 17.99
CA ARG A 446 8.63 14.76 18.83
C ARG A 446 7.12 14.63 18.64
N LEU A 447 6.38 15.73 18.66
CA LEU A 447 4.92 15.74 18.41
C LEU A 447 4.58 15.23 17.00
N ALA A 448 5.29 15.67 15.97
CA ALA A 448 5.06 15.21 14.61
C ALA A 448 5.48 13.75 14.36
N LEU A 449 6.53 13.27 15.04
CA LEU A 449 6.87 11.84 15.05
C LEU A 449 5.79 11.02 15.75
N GLY A 450 5.31 11.47 16.92
CA GLY A 450 4.23 10.82 17.66
C GLY A 450 2.97 10.65 16.82
N MET A 451 2.52 11.71 16.14
CA MET A 451 1.39 11.63 15.20
C MET A 451 1.60 10.55 14.13
N ARG A 452 2.77 10.53 13.47
CA ARG A 452 3.09 9.56 12.40
C ARG A 452 3.17 8.12 12.91
N VAL A 453 3.73 7.91 14.12
CA VAL A 453 3.85 6.58 14.73
C VAL A 453 2.47 6.05 15.13
N CYS A 454 1.65 6.84 15.82
CA CYS A 454 0.30 6.43 16.21
C CYS A 454 -0.59 6.11 14.99
N SER A 455 -0.55 6.95 13.95
CA SER A 455 -1.35 6.71 12.73
C SER A 455 -0.84 5.51 11.94
N ALA A 456 0.48 5.31 11.83
CA ALA A 456 1.07 4.19 11.08
C ALA A 456 0.90 2.84 11.81
N ILE A 457 1.03 2.79 13.14
CA ILE A 457 0.73 1.58 13.93
C ILE A 457 -0.75 1.20 13.78
N THR A 458 -1.66 2.18 13.80
CA THR A 458 -3.09 1.91 13.58
C THR A 458 -3.37 1.42 12.15
N ALA A 459 -2.73 2.04 11.15
CA ALA A 459 -2.86 1.64 9.75
C ALA A 459 -2.38 0.20 9.49
N LEU A 460 -1.13 -0.09 9.87
CA LEU A 460 -0.51 -1.40 9.66
C LEU A 460 -1.13 -2.46 10.56
N GLY A 461 -1.37 -2.14 11.83
CA GLY A 461 -2.03 -3.03 12.77
C GLY A 461 -3.44 -3.39 12.32
N GLY A 462 -4.30 -2.40 12.05
CA GLY A 462 -5.66 -2.64 11.58
C GLY A 462 -5.71 -3.49 10.30
N LEU A 463 -4.84 -3.24 9.32
CA LEU A 463 -4.81 -4.05 8.09
C LEU A 463 -4.23 -5.46 8.30
N LEU A 464 -3.21 -5.64 9.14
CA LEU A 464 -2.65 -6.96 9.45
C LEU A 464 -3.62 -7.81 10.28
N PHE A 465 -4.23 -7.24 11.32
CA PHE A 465 -5.26 -7.92 12.11
C PHE A 465 -6.53 -8.20 11.28
N PHE A 466 -6.89 -7.34 10.31
CA PHE A 466 -7.95 -7.63 9.34
C PHE A 466 -7.58 -8.76 8.37
N TYR A 467 -6.36 -8.78 7.83
CA TYR A 467 -5.91 -9.85 6.94
C TYR A 467 -5.83 -11.21 7.66
N TYR A 468 -5.33 -11.22 8.89
CA TYR A 468 -5.33 -12.41 9.75
C TYR A 468 -6.77 -12.87 10.03
N SER A 469 -7.64 -11.94 10.43
CA SER A 469 -9.08 -12.13 10.61
C SER A 469 -9.76 -12.72 9.35
N TRP A 470 -9.38 -12.29 8.14
CA TRP A 470 -9.89 -12.85 6.88
C TRP A 470 -9.47 -14.32 6.66
N GLN A 471 -8.21 -14.66 6.94
CA GLN A 471 -7.75 -16.06 6.89
C GLN A 471 -8.39 -16.95 7.97
N THR A 472 -8.66 -16.41 9.17
CA THR A 472 -9.34 -17.14 10.24
C THR A 472 -10.86 -17.09 10.05
N HIS A 473 -11.43 -18.01 9.26
CA HIS A 473 -12.86 -18.04 8.91
C HIS A 473 -13.85 -18.13 10.10
N GLY A 474 -13.36 -18.25 11.34
CA GLY A 474 -14.13 -18.07 12.57
C GLY A 474 -14.41 -16.62 12.98
N PHE A 475 -13.62 -15.64 12.52
CA PHE A 475 -13.70 -14.27 13.01
C PHE A 475 -13.41 -13.23 11.92
N PHE A 476 -14.45 -12.72 11.24
CA PHE A 476 -14.35 -11.61 10.28
C PHE A 476 -14.62 -10.25 10.95
N SER A 477 -13.60 -9.39 11.06
CA SER A 477 -13.62 -8.16 11.86
C SER A 477 -13.61 -6.90 11.00
N ILE A 478 -14.81 -6.43 10.62
CA ILE A 478 -15.02 -5.12 9.98
C ILE A 478 -14.36 -3.96 10.78
N PRO A 479 -14.38 -3.93 12.14
CA PRO A 479 -13.68 -2.90 12.91
C PRO A 479 -12.18 -2.77 12.59
N PHE A 480 -11.46 -3.86 12.38
CA PHE A 480 -10.02 -3.78 12.02
C PHE A 480 -9.79 -3.17 10.64
N LEU A 481 -10.64 -3.45 9.65
CA LEU A 481 -10.58 -2.79 8.34
C LEU A 481 -10.82 -1.28 8.47
N LEU A 482 -11.84 -0.87 9.23
CA LEU A 482 -12.15 0.54 9.46
C LEU A 482 -11.00 1.27 10.20
N LEU A 483 -10.39 0.64 11.20
CA LEU A 483 -9.21 1.15 11.91
C LEU A 483 -7.98 1.26 11.00
N GLY A 484 -7.75 0.27 10.14
CA GLY A 484 -6.67 0.30 9.15
C GLY A 484 -6.83 1.44 8.12
N LEU A 485 -8.02 1.58 7.55
CA LEU A 485 -8.34 2.61 6.55
C LEU A 485 -8.32 4.03 7.16
N THR A 486 -8.86 4.21 8.37
CA THR A 486 -8.78 5.50 9.07
C THR A 486 -7.35 5.82 9.51
N GLY A 487 -6.55 4.83 9.92
CA GLY A 487 -5.12 4.98 10.18
C GLY A 487 -4.33 5.42 8.93
N LEU A 488 -4.65 4.88 7.75
CA LEU A 488 -4.07 5.35 6.48
C LEU A 488 -4.48 6.80 6.17
N GLY A 489 -5.76 7.14 6.28
CA GLY A 489 -6.26 8.50 6.08
C GLY A 489 -5.62 9.52 7.03
N ALA A 490 -5.51 9.16 8.32
CA ALA A 490 -4.81 9.94 9.33
C ALA A 490 -3.32 10.08 8.99
N SER A 491 -2.64 9.02 8.55
CA SER A 491 -1.22 9.07 8.16
C SER A 491 -0.97 10.00 6.98
N PHE A 492 -1.84 9.96 5.96
CA PHE A 492 -1.78 10.88 4.82
C PHE A 492 -2.05 12.33 5.24
N TRP A 493 -3.05 12.56 6.09
CA TRP A 493 -3.34 13.88 6.62
C TRP A 493 -2.20 14.44 7.51
N VAL A 494 -1.60 13.61 8.38
CA VAL A 494 -0.42 13.99 9.18
C VAL A 494 0.76 14.34 8.27
N TYR A 495 0.97 13.62 7.18
CA TYR A 495 1.94 14.02 6.15
C TYR A 495 1.59 15.39 5.54
N LEU A 496 0.36 15.60 5.08
CA LEU A 496 -0.07 16.90 4.51
C LEU A 496 0.07 18.06 5.49
N ALA A 497 -0.24 17.84 6.77
CA ALA A 497 -0.21 18.83 7.84
C ALA A 497 1.21 19.17 8.34
N THR A 498 2.16 18.23 8.24
CA THR A 498 3.53 18.41 8.74
C THR A 498 4.58 18.66 7.65
N ARG A 499 4.31 18.30 6.38
CA ARG A 499 5.30 18.37 5.28
C ARG A 499 5.93 19.76 5.09
N GLY A 500 5.12 20.84 5.10
CA GLY A 500 5.64 22.20 4.92
C GLY A 500 6.61 22.57 6.04
N ALA A 501 6.20 22.32 7.29
CA ALA A 501 7.05 22.56 8.44
C ALA A 501 8.33 21.71 8.49
N TYR A 502 8.36 20.54 7.83
CA TYR A 502 9.57 19.72 7.65
C TYR A 502 10.44 20.12 6.44
N ARG A 503 9.88 20.82 5.45
CA ARG A 503 10.55 21.27 4.22
C ARG A 503 11.11 22.69 4.40
N ASP A 504 10.23 23.62 4.73
CA ASP A 504 10.48 25.06 4.83
C ASP A 504 10.96 25.44 6.23
N GLY A 505 10.45 24.73 7.24
CA GLY A 505 10.47 25.16 8.62
C GLY A 505 9.19 25.92 9.01
N VAL A 506 9.28 26.69 10.08
CA VAL A 506 8.20 27.52 10.63
C VAL A 506 8.56 28.98 10.41
N LEU A 507 7.62 29.82 9.96
CA LEU A 507 7.86 31.25 9.79
C LEU A 507 8.34 31.90 11.11
N THR A 508 9.34 32.78 11.02
CA THR A 508 9.70 33.72 12.08
C THR A 508 8.69 34.87 12.15
N GLU A 509 8.74 35.73 13.17
CA GLU A 509 7.82 36.88 13.25
C GLU A 509 8.09 37.90 12.13
N GLU A 510 9.37 38.14 11.80
CA GLU A 510 9.80 38.91 10.63
C GLU A 510 9.33 38.26 9.31
N GLY A 511 9.48 36.94 9.20
CA GLY A 511 9.05 36.19 8.02
C GLY A 511 7.54 36.21 7.81
N ALA A 512 6.76 36.11 8.89
CA ALA A 512 5.31 36.25 8.86
C ALA A 512 4.88 37.63 8.38
N GLU A 513 5.58 38.68 8.81
CA GLU A 513 5.30 40.07 8.42
C GLU A 513 5.64 40.35 6.95
N ILE A 514 6.80 39.90 6.46
CA ILE A 514 7.17 40.02 5.05
C ILE A 514 6.23 39.18 4.16
N PHE A 515 5.88 37.94 4.56
CA PHE A 515 4.91 37.10 3.86
C PHE A 515 3.52 37.78 3.82
N TYR A 516 3.10 38.41 4.91
CA TYR A 516 1.85 39.16 4.99
C TYR A 516 1.84 40.40 4.07
N LEU A 517 2.93 41.18 4.03
CA LEU A 517 3.05 42.34 3.13
C LEU A 517 2.99 41.92 1.66
N TRP A 518 3.71 40.86 1.27
CA TRP A 518 3.62 40.33 -0.09
C TRP A 518 2.25 39.70 -0.42
N THR A 519 1.55 39.15 0.58
CA THR A 519 0.17 38.68 0.41
C THR A 519 -0.81 39.85 0.30
N SER A 520 -0.56 40.98 0.96
CA SER A 520 -1.34 42.23 0.84
C SER A 520 -1.19 42.84 -0.57
N PHE A 521 0.02 42.81 -1.12
CA PHE A 521 0.29 43.18 -2.51
C PHE A 521 -0.35 42.19 -3.51
N GLU A 522 -0.29 40.89 -3.25
CA GLU A 522 -1.00 39.88 -4.06
C GLU A 522 -2.53 40.07 -4.04
N ASN A 523 -3.12 40.40 -2.88
CA ASN A 523 -4.53 40.74 -2.75
C ASN A 523 -4.90 41.95 -3.65
N MET A 524 -4.06 42.99 -3.66
CA MET A 524 -4.23 44.14 -4.56
C MET A 524 -4.18 43.69 -6.04
N LEU A 525 -3.15 42.94 -6.46
CA LEU A 525 -3.03 42.41 -7.83
C LEU A 525 -4.22 41.52 -8.25
N ARG A 526 -4.77 40.74 -7.33
CA ARG A 526 -5.96 39.92 -7.56
C ARG A 526 -7.20 40.78 -7.76
N ASP A 527 -7.37 41.82 -6.95
CA ASP A 527 -8.60 42.61 -6.92
C ASP A 527 -8.56 43.80 -7.91
N ILE A 528 -7.38 44.15 -8.44
CA ILE A 528 -6.98 45.36 -9.20
C ILE A 528 -8.00 45.92 -10.20
N ALA A 529 -8.83 45.07 -10.81
CA ALA A 529 -9.87 45.48 -11.77
C ALA A 529 -11.10 46.15 -11.12
N HIS A 530 -11.20 46.15 -9.79
CA HIS A 530 -12.27 46.78 -9.01
C HIS A 530 -11.79 48.00 -8.22
N LEU A 531 -10.51 48.39 -8.37
CA LEU A 531 -10.00 49.61 -7.77
C LEU A 531 -10.62 50.84 -8.45
N ASP A 532 -10.83 51.90 -7.67
CA ASP A 532 -11.28 53.18 -8.21
C ASP A 532 -10.16 53.91 -8.98
N GLN A 533 -10.49 55.05 -9.60
CA GLN A 533 -9.51 55.76 -10.43
C GLN A 533 -8.38 56.41 -9.61
N ALA A 534 -8.64 56.86 -8.38
CA ALA A 534 -7.60 57.42 -7.51
C ALA A 534 -6.70 56.33 -6.92
N GLU A 535 -7.25 55.16 -6.58
CA GLU A 535 -6.46 53.97 -6.25
C GLU A 535 -5.53 53.58 -7.41
N LEU A 536 -6.02 53.61 -8.66
CA LEU A 536 -5.20 53.30 -9.84
C LEU A 536 -4.16 54.39 -10.18
N GLU A 537 -4.49 55.67 -10.01
CA GLU A 537 -3.56 56.79 -10.22
C GLU A 537 -2.47 56.86 -9.13
N SER A 538 -2.70 56.25 -7.96
CA SER A 538 -1.68 56.10 -6.90
C SER A 538 -0.56 55.12 -7.23
N ILE A 539 -0.74 54.25 -8.24
CA ILE A 539 0.25 53.26 -8.65
C ILE A 539 1.25 53.94 -9.60
N VAL A 540 2.47 54.17 -9.11
CA VAL A 540 3.55 54.79 -9.90
C VAL A 540 4.28 53.76 -10.77
N LEU A 541 4.69 52.62 -10.19
CA LEU A 541 5.64 51.68 -10.80
C LEU A 541 4.96 50.58 -11.64
N TRP A 542 4.23 50.97 -12.70
CA TRP A 542 3.44 50.03 -13.53
C TRP A 542 4.26 48.93 -14.22
N ASN A 543 5.48 49.19 -14.67
CA ASN A 543 6.36 48.15 -15.23
C ASN A 543 6.60 47.05 -14.17
N ARG A 544 6.97 47.48 -12.96
CA ARG A 544 7.35 46.57 -11.87
C ARG A 544 6.16 45.78 -11.34
N LEU A 545 4.99 46.42 -11.32
CA LEU A 545 3.71 45.76 -11.05
C LEU A 545 3.45 44.63 -12.06
N LEU A 546 3.68 44.84 -13.37
CA LEU A 546 3.48 43.81 -14.40
C LEU A 546 4.42 42.61 -14.24
N VAL A 547 5.67 42.82 -13.83
CA VAL A 547 6.63 41.74 -13.51
C VAL A 547 6.11 40.84 -12.39
N TYR A 548 5.70 41.42 -11.26
CA TYR A 548 5.15 40.65 -10.15
C TYR A 548 3.76 40.07 -10.46
N ALA A 549 2.93 40.77 -11.23
CA ALA A 549 1.67 40.22 -11.73
C ALA A 549 1.89 38.96 -12.58
N THR A 550 2.99 38.87 -13.33
CA THR A 550 3.39 37.64 -14.02
C THR A 550 3.76 36.53 -13.04
N LEU A 551 4.59 36.83 -12.03
CA LEU A 551 4.97 35.86 -10.98
C LEU A 551 3.76 35.30 -10.23
N PHE A 552 2.82 36.15 -9.79
CA PHE A 552 1.61 35.74 -9.10
C PHE A 552 0.52 35.16 -10.04
N GLY A 553 0.66 35.32 -11.37
CA GLY A 553 -0.27 34.79 -12.38
C GLY A 553 -1.47 35.69 -12.70
N TYR A 554 -1.40 36.98 -12.35
CA TYR A 554 -2.40 37.99 -12.68
C TYR A 554 -2.07 38.83 -13.93
N ALA A 555 -0.95 38.59 -14.63
CA ALA A 555 -0.54 39.34 -15.83
C ALA A 555 -1.68 39.58 -16.83
N LYS A 556 -2.42 38.53 -17.23
CA LYS A 556 -3.58 38.65 -18.15
C LYS A 556 -4.68 39.61 -17.65
N LYS A 557 -4.88 39.71 -16.33
CA LYS A 557 -5.82 40.64 -15.69
C LYS A 557 -5.27 42.07 -15.72
N VAL A 558 -4.01 42.25 -15.31
CA VAL A 558 -3.30 43.54 -15.29
C VAL A 558 -3.18 44.12 -16.69
N SER A 559 -2.68 43.37 -17.67
CA SER A 559 -2.58 43.82 -19.07
C SER A 559 -3.95 44.13 -19.70
N LYS A 560 -5.03 43.43 -19.30
CA LYS A 560 -6.39 43.78 -19.74
C LYS A 560 -6.83 45.13 -19.14
N LEU A 561 -6.58 45.35 -17.86
CA LEU A 561 -6.88 46.62 -17.18
C LEU A 561 -6.10 47.79 -17.81
N MET A 562 -4.80 47.62 -18.05
CA MET A 562 -3.95 48.61 -18.72
C MET A 562 -4.51 49.05 -20.07
N LYS A 563 -4.92 48.09 -20.93
CA LYS A 563 -5.59 48.42 -22.21
C LYS A 563 -6.89 49.22 -22.03
N VAL A 564 -7.75 48.78 -21.11
CA VAL A 564 -9.08 49.39 -20.87
C VAL A 564 -8.98 50.78 -20.22
N ARG A 565 -7.89 51.06 -19.50
CA ARG A 565 -7.62 52.36 -18.86
C ARG A 565 -6.55 53.19 -19.61
N HIS A 566 -6.12 52.74 -20.80
CA HIS A 566 -5.08 53.38 -21.63
C HIS A 566 -3.74 53.66 -20.93
N ILE A 567 -3.42 52.91 -19.87
CA ILE A 567 -2.20 53.08 -19.06
C ILE A 567 -0.98 52.80 -19.95
N GLN A 568 -0.10 53.80 -20.06
CA GLN A 568 1.17 53.67 -20.78
C GLN A 568 2.27 53.17 -19.83
N LEU A 569 3.13 52.30 -20.34
CA LEU A 569 4.32 51.83 -19.64
C LEU A 569 5.54 52.64 -20.12
N GLU A 570 6.44 52.97 -19.19
CA GLU A 570 7.66 53.74 -19.50
C GLU A 570 8.60 52.96 -20.42
N ASN A 571 8.61 51.63 -20.27
CA ASN A 571 9.38 50.72 -21.09
C ASN A 571 8.59 50.36 -22.37
N PRO A 572 9.08 50.69 -23.58
CA PRO A 572 8.32 50.52 -24.82
C PRO A 572 8.05 49.04 -25.13
N ASP A 573 9.00 48.14 -24.89
CA ASP A 573 8.87 46.71 -25.16
C ASP A 573 7.83 46.06 -24.24
N LEU A 574 7.73 46.51 -22.97
CA LEU A 574 6.63 46.12 -22.08
C LEU A 574 5.28 46.70 -22.54
N ASN A 575 5.27 47.92 -23.09
CA ASN A 575 4.06 48.51 -23.69
C ASN A 575 3.58 47.70 -24.91
N LEU A 576 4.49 47.24 -25.77
CA LEU A 576 4.19 46.32 -26.89
C LEU A 576 3.70 44.96 -26.39
N TYR A 577 4.35 44.37 -25.38
CA TYR A 577 3.92 43.13 -24.72
C TYR A 577 2.49 43.21 -24.20
N VAL A 578 2.12 44.33 -23.57
CA VAL A 578 0.73 44.59 -23.18
C VAL A 578 -0.14 44.74 -24.44
N ALA A 579 0.18 45.68 -25.33
CA ALA A 579 -0.63 46.06 -26.50
C ALA A 579 -1.00 44.87 -27.40
N TYR A 580 -0.05 44.01 -27.75
CA TYR A 580 -0.30 42.79 -28.52
C TYR A 580 -0.78 41.61 -27.66
N GLY A 581 -0.58 41.67 -26.34
CA GLY A 581 -1.04 40.64 -25.41
C GLY A 581 -0.16 39.40 -25.37
N TRP A 582 1.15 39.56 -25.59
CA TRP A 582 2.14 38.48 -25.70
C TRP A 582 2.26 37.56 -24.46
N HIS A 583 1.60 37.90 -23.34
CA HIS A 583 1.47 37.02 -22.18
C HIS A 583 0.97 35.60 -22.54
N SER A 584 0.10 35.46 -23.55
CA SER A 584 -0.42 34.13 -23.95
C SER A 584 0.62 33.29 -24.68
N GLN A 585 1.46 33.93 -25.50
CA GLN A 585 2.58 33.30 -26.21
C GLN A 585 3.68 32.90 -25.22
N PHE A 586 4.07 33.80 -24.30
CA PHE A 586 5.01 33.50 -23.22
C PHE A 586 4.53 32.32 -22.36
N ASP A 587 3.25 32.27 -21.98
CA ASP A 587 2.70 31.17 -21.17
C ASP A 587 2.69 29.84 -21.92
N THR A 588 2.25 29.85 -23.18
CA THR A 588 2.25 28.67 -24.05
C THR A 588 3.66 28.11 -24.24
N SER A 589 4.61 28.96 -24.62
CA SER A 589 5.99 28.54 -24.90
C SER A 589 6.75 28.13 -23.65
N THR A 590 6.60 28.86 -22.54
CA THR A 590 7.25 28.44 -21.29
C THR A 590 6.68 27.13 -20.74
N ALA A 591 5.40 26.81 -21.01
CA ALA A 591 4.81 25.54 -20.63
C ALA A 591 5.29 24.32 -21.46
N GLN A 592 5.82 24.52 -22.68
CA GLN A 592 6.31 23.41 -23.54
C GLN A 592 7.40 22.57 -22.84
N ILE A 593 8.19 23.19 -21.93
CA ILE A 593 9.23 22.50 -21.17
C ILE A 593 8.70 21.29 -20.37
N LYS A 594 7.46 21.36 -19.86
CA LYS A 594 6.81 20.23 -19.18
C LYS A 594 6.67 19.02 -20.10
N GLN A 595 6.24 19.25 -21.34
CA GLN A 595 6.13 18.20 -22.35
C GLN A 595 7.50 17.61 -22.68
N TYR A 596 8.51 18.45 -22.90
CA TYR A 596 9.90 18.02 -23.15
C TYR A 596 10.45 17.17 -22.01
N THR A 597 10.31 17.62 -20.76
CA THR A 597 10.77 16.88 -19.58
C THR A 597 9.98 15.59 -19.35
N ALA A 598 8.68 15.56 -19.64
CA ALA A 598 7.86 14.35 -19.51
C ALA A 598 8.24 13.28 -20.54
N VAL A 599 8.50 13.69 -21.80
CA VAL A 599 9.01 12.82 -22.87
C VAL A 599 10.41 12.28 -22.51
N ALA A 600 11.34 13.14 -22.07
CA ALA A 600 12.67 12.73 -21.64
C ALA A 600 12.64 11.76 -20.44
N ASN A 601 11.77 12.01 -19.45
CA ASN A 601 11.62 11.13 -18.29
C ASN A 601 11.00 9.78 -18.68
N THR A 602 10.04 9.75 -19.61
CA THR A 602 9.46 8.51 -20.15
C THR A 602 10.53 7.69 -20.87
N ALA A 603 11.26 8.31 -21.80
CA ALA A 603 12.37 7.68 -22.53
C ALA A 603 13.45 7.11 -21.58
N SER A 604 13.79 7.83 -20.49
CA SER A 604 14.80 7.39 -19.52
C SER A 604 14.45 6.11 -18.72
N ASN A 605 13.20 5.62 -18.78
CA ASN A 605 12.72 4.44 -18.06
C ASN A 605 12.08 3.38 -18.99
N TYR A 606 12.42 3.36 -20.27
CA TYR A 606 11.92 2.37 -21.25
C TYR A 606 12.53 0.97 -21.00
N SER A 607 11.69 -0.08 -20.99
CA SER A 607 12.03 -1.50 -20.74
C SER A 607 10.85 -2.48 -20.97
N VAL A 608 11.11 -3.79 -21.14
CA VAL A 608 10.10 -4.87 -21.35
C VAL A 608 10.45 -6.18 -20.58
N SER A 609 9.61 -6.73 -19.68
CA SER A 609 9.88 -8.03 -18.96
C SER A 609 8.73 -8.62 -18.08
N SER A 610 8.92 -9.84 -17.52
CA SER A 610 8.05 -10.63 -16.58
C SER A 610 8.88 -11.55 -15.60
N GLY A 611 8.31 -12.37 -14.67
CA GLY A 611 9.06 -13.09 -13.58
C GLY A 611 8.40 -14.34 -12.88
N SER A 612 8.94 -14.84 -11.72
CA SER A 612 8.93 -16.27 -11.18
C SER A 612 9.37 -16.58 -9.67
N GLY A 613 8.50 -16.88 -8.66
CA GLY A 613 8.82 -17.50 -7.31
C GLY A 613 7.68 -17.71 -6.23
N SER A 614 7.94 -18.18 -4.98
CA SER A 614 6.95 -18.80 -4.01
C SER A 614 7.28 -18.80 -2.46
N SER A 615 6.44 -19.38 -1.55
CA SER A 615 6.58 -19.43 -0.04
C SER A 615 5.79 -20.54 0.76
N GLY A 616 6.13 -20.84 2.06
CA GLY A 616 5.17 -21.40 3.08
C GLY A 616 5.63 -22.40 4.19
N GLY A 617 4.91 -22.48 5.34
CA GLY A 617 5.04 -23.41 6.53
C GLY A 617 4.58 -22.76 7.88
N GLY A 618 4.35 -23.38 9.06
CA GLY A 618 4.23 -24.77 9.59
C GLY A 618 4.13 -24.81 11.17
N PHE A 619 3.49 -25.79 11.85
CA PHE A 619 3.33 -25.90 13.35
C PHE A 619 3.00 -27.34 13.89
N SER A 620 2.79 -27.52 15.22
CA SER A 620 2.65 -28.77 16.03
C SER A 620 1.18 -29.22 16.36
N GLY A 621 0.87 -30.44 16.85
CA GLY A 621 1.69 -31.62 17.19
C GLY A 621 0.96 -32.66 18.09
N GLY A 622 -0.21 -33.16 17.64
CA GLY A 622 -0.99 -34.24 18.29
C GLY A 622 -0.67 -35.63 17.71
N GLY A 623 -1.57 -36.60 17.87
CA GLY A 623 -1.46 -37.95 17.29
C GLY A 623 -2.46 -38.21 16.17
N GLY A 624 -2.06 -38.84 15.07
CA GLY A 624 -2.88 -39.10 13.87
C GLY A 624 -2.42 -38.31 12.64
N GLY A 625 -3.03 -38.58 11.48
CA GLY A 625 -2.58 -37.93 10.23
C GLY A 625 -3.46 -38.17 9.00
N GLY A 626 -4.72 -37.74 9.02
CA GLY A 626 -5.58 -37.83 7.83
C GLY A 626 -5.21 -36.83 6.72
N SER A 627 -5.22 -37.24 5.45
CA SER A 627 -4.98 -36.34 4.31
C SER A 627 -5.91 -36.62 3.13
N ILE A 628 -6.48 -35.57 2.52
CA ILE A 628 -7.45 -35.69 1.41
C ILE A 628 -7.13 -34.79 0.21
N GLY A 629 -7.42 -35.27 -1.00
CA GLY A 629 -7.32 -34.47 -2.23
C GLY A 629 -7.71 -35.21 -3.51
N ALA A 630 -7.48 -34.55 -4.65
CA ALA A 630 -7.72 -35.08 -5.99
C ALA A 630 -6.55 -34.75 -6.94
N PHE A 631 -6.50 -35.47 -8.07
CA PHE A 631 -5.49 -35.38 -9.14
C PHE A 631 -6.07 -35.83 -10.48
#